data_AF-A0A1Y5T2N5-F1
#
_entry.id   AF-A0A1Y5T2N5-F1
#
_cell.length_a   1.000
_cell.length_b   1.000
_cell.length_c   1.000
_cell.angle_alpha   90.00
_cell.angle_beta   90.00
_cell.angle_gamma   90.00
#
_symmetry.space_group_name_H-M   'P 1'
#
loop_
_entity.id
_entity.type
_entity.pdbx_description
1 polymer ?
#
loop_
_entity_poly.entity_id
_entity_poly.type
_entity_poly.pdbx_seq_one_letter_code
_entity_poly.pdbx_strand_id
1 'polypeptide(L)'
;MSLRAVPRPWRYLLVVSLALNVAVAGVVIGLAFDRHGPGRGGRMGGPLAPLVMSLPDDARQDLVTELKRAPRLDPGARRASFEALLSAIRAEPFAPGAVTAALRKQRDLGEARLSTLETALAAELARLSAEERADYAERLRQSVRRRD
;
A
#
# COMPACT_ATOMS: atom_id res chain seq x y z
N MET A 1 -13.15 -47.86 18.38
CA MET A 1 -12.47 -46.56 18.24
C MET A 1 -13.43 -45.63 17.48
N SER A 2 -14.25 -44.87 18.23
CA SER A 2 -15.41 -44.16 17.68
C SER A 2 -14.97 -42.81 17.11
N LEU A 3 -15.12 -42.62 15.79
CA LEU A 3 -14.91 -41.35 15.12
C LEU A 3 -16.11 -40.45 15.42
N ARG A 4 -15.94 -39.52 16.37
CA ARG A 4 -16.93 -38.49 16.68
C ARG A 4 -17.22 -37.64 15.44
N ALA A 5 -18.46 -37.67 14.98
CA ALA A 5 -18.95 -36.83 13.89
C ALA A 5 -18.87 -35.34 14.29
N VAL A 6 -18.18 -34.55 13.46
CA VAL A 6 -18.03 -33.10 13.67
C VAL A 6 -19.39 -32.41 13.48
N PRO A 7 -19.88 -31.61 14.46
CA PRO A 7 -21.20 -31.01 14.39
C PRO A 7 -21.34 -30.01 13.23
N ARG A 8 -22.49 -30.04 12.56
CA ARG A 8 -22.80 -29.31 11.30
C ARG A 8 -22.48 -27.79 11.28
N PRO A 9 -22.57 -26.98 12.36
CA PRO A 9 -22.22 -25.55 12.29
C PRO A 9 -20.72 -25.28 12.13
N TRP A 10 -19.86 -26.23 12.50
CA TRP A 10 -18.41 -26.08 12.34
C TRP A 10 -17.98 -26.07 10.87
N ARG A 11 -18.69 -26.81 10.01
CA ARG A 11 -18.43 -26.77 8.56
C ARG A 11 -18.68 -25.37 7.97
N TYR A 12 -19.71 -24.67 8.41
CA TYR A 12 -20.02 -23.31 7.94
C TYR A 12 -18.99 -22.29 8.43
N LEU A 13 -18.58 -22.37 9.70
CA LEU A 13 -17.52 -21.51 10.25
C LEU A 13 -16.19 -21.71 9.50
N LEU A 14 -15.87 -22.97 9.15
CA LEU A 14 -14.66 -23.27 8.38
C LEU A 14 -14.75 -22.75 6.94
N VAL A 15 -15.91 -22.87 6.29
CA VAL A 15 -16.10 -22.35 4.92
C VAL A 15 -16.04 -20.81 4.91
N VAL A 16 -16.65 -20.14 5.89
CA VAL A 16 -16.60 -18.67 6.01
C VAL A 16 -15.18 -18.20 6.32
N SER A 17 -14.48 -18.88 7.25
CA SER A 17 -13.08 -18.59 7.57
C SER A 17 -12.19 -18.79 6.35
N LEU A 18 -12.38 -19.88 5.59
CA LEU A 18 -11.62 -20.15 4.38
C LEU A 18 -11.91 -19.12 3.29
N ALA A 19 -13.17 -18.74 3.07
CA ALA A 19 -13.55 -17.73 2.09
C ALA A 19 -12.98 -16.36 2.44
N LEU A 20 -12.98 -15.99 3.72
CA LEU A 20 -12.37 -14.75 4.19
C LEU A 20 -10.85 -14.77 4.00
N ASN A 21 -10.20 -15.89 4.28
CA ASN A 21 -8.76 -16.07 4.05
C ASN A 21 -8.42 -15.96 2.55
N VAL A 22 -9.22 -16.57 1.67
CA VAL A 22 -9.04 -16.47 0.21
C VAL A 22 -9.33 -15.06 -0.30
N ALA A 23 -10.32 -14.35 0.24
CA ALA A 23 -10.61 -12.96 -0.11
C ALA A 23 -9.46 -12.02 0.27
N VAL A 24 -8.92 -12.16 1.49
CA VAL A 24 -7.77 -11.39 1.95
C VAL A 24 -6.53 -11.72 1.11
N ALA A 25 -6.28 -13.00 0.83
CA ALA A 25 -5.21 -13.41 -0.07
C ALA A 25 -5.39 -12.83 -1.47
N GLY A 26 -6.61 -12.85 -2.02
CA GLY A 26 -6.96 -12.27 -3.31
C GLY A 26 -6.74 -10.76 -3.37
N VAL A 27 -7.04 -10.02 -2.31
CA VAL A 27 -6.75 -8.57 -2.22
C VAL A 27 -5.25 -8.31 -2.15
N VAL A 28 -4.51 -9.06 -1.34
CA VAL A 28 -3.05 -8.89 -1.21
C VAL A 28 -2.33 -9.27 -2.51
N ILE A 29 -2.74 -10.37 -3.14
CA ILE A 29 -2.26 -10.81 -4.44
C ILE A 29 -2.66 -9.79 -5.50
N GLY A 30 -3.91 -9.32 -5.53
CA GLY A 30 -4.37 -8.28 -6.47
C GLY A 30 -3.54 -7.00 -6.38
N LEU A 31 -3.27 -6.51 -5.16
CA LEU A 31 -2.42 -5.35 -4.93
C LEU A 31 -0.93 -5.59 -5.27
N ALA A 32 -0.48 -6.84 -5.23
CA ALA A 32 0.88 -7.22 -5.64
C ALA A 32 1.00 -7.43 -7.17
N PHE A 33 -0.05 -7.93 -7.83
CA PHE A 33 -0.11 -8.24 -9.25
C PHE A 33 -0.59 -7.08 -10.12
N ASP A 34 -1.27 -6.06 -9.57
CA ASP A 34 -1.50 -4.77 -10.23
C ASP A 34 -0.17 -4.03 -10.56
N ARG A 35 0.97 -4.57 -10.10
CA ARG A 35 2.32 -4.15 -10.49
C ARG A 35 2.92 -4.89 -11.70
N HIS A 36 2.23 -5.84 -12.32
CA HIS A 36 2.83 -6.74 -13.34
C HIS A 36 2.08 -6.84 -14.69
N GLY A 37 1.28 -5.83 -15.06
CA GLY A 37 0.80 -5.70 -16.44
C GLY A 37 1.96 -5.40 -17.41
N PRO A 38 2.08 -6.08 -18.56
CA PRO A 38 3.20 -5.90 -19.47
C PRO A 38 3.08 -4.57 -20.20
N GLY A 39 3.86 -3.58 -19.75
CA GLY A 39 4.05 -2.32 -20.46
C GLY A 39 3.83 -1.09 -19.57
N ARG A 40 4.89 -0.29 -19.46
CA ARG A 40 4.99 1.06 -18.86
C ARG A 40 5.53 1.10 -17.43
N GLY A 41 6.70 1.73 -17.32
CA GLY A 41 7.52 1.80 -16.12
C GLY A 41 6.81 2.40 -14.91
N GLY A 42 7.16 1.86 -13.75
CA GLY A 42 7.22 2.60 -12.49
C GLY A 42 5.96 3.37 -12.09
N ARG A 43 4.75 2.83 -12.29
CA ARG A 43 3.57 3.45 -11.70
C ARG A 43 3.68 3.40 -10.18
N MET A 44 3.87 4.56 -9.58
CA MET A 44 3.73 4.81 -8.15
C MET A 44 2.32 4.35 -7.74
N GLY A 45 2.16 3.11 -7.27
CA GLY A 45 0.88 2.58 -6.81
C GLY A 45 0.57 3.08 -5.40
N GLY A 46 -0.64 3.61 -5.18
CA GLY A 46 -1.10 4.09 -3.87
C GLY A 46 -2.04 5.31 -3.97
N PRO A 47 -2.62 5.75 -2.84
CA PRO A 47 -3.55 6.89 -2.78
C PRO A 47 -2.93 8.20 -3.29
N LEU A 48 -1.60 8.31 -3.29
CA LEU A 48 -0.88 9.52 -3.69
C LEU A 48 -0.42 9.49 -5.15
N ALA A 49 -0.72 8.43 -5.89
CA ALA A 49 -0.41 8.33 -7.32
C ALA A 49 -0.94 9.53 -8.15
N PRO A 50 -2.16 10.06 -7.93
CA PRO A 50 -2.67 11.21 -8.67
C PRO A 50 -1.82 12.47 -8.50
N LEU A 51 -1.29 12.70 -7.30
CA LEU A 51 -0.47 13.88 -6.99
C LEU A 51 0.82 13.89 -7.82
N VAL A 52 1.46 12.73 -7.97
CA VAL A 52 2.71 12.60 -8.73
C VAL A 52 2.46 12.54 -10.23
N MET A 53 1.43 11.83 -10.67
CA MET A 53 1.16 11.60 -12.10
C MET A 53 0.55 12.82 -12.79
N SER A 54 0.05 13.80 -12.03
CA SER A 54 -0.48 15.07 -12.55
C SER A 54 0.59 16.15 -12.72
N LEU A 55 1.80 15.93 -12.17
CA LEU A 55 2.93 16.83 -12.36
C LEU A 55 3.35 16.91 -13.85
N PRO A 56 3.90 18.06 -14.27
CA PRO A 56 4.66 18.16 -15.51
C PRO A 56 5.72 17.04 -15.65
N ASP A 57 6.06 16.67 -16.88
CA ASP A 57 6.91 15.50 -17.16
C ASP A 57 8.32 15.62 -16.55
N ASP A 58 8.90 16.81 -16.61
CA ASP A 58 10.17 17.21 -16.02
C ASP A 58 10.13 17.18 -14.49
N ALA A 59 9.18 17.89 -13.87
CA ALA A 59 9.00 17.92 -12.41
C ALA A 59 8.73 16.51 -11.83
N ARG A 60 8.00 15.68 -12.58
CA ARG A 60 7.77 14.27 -12.20
C ARG A 60 9.05 13.45 -12.24
N GLN A 61 9.91 13.62 -13.24
CA GLN A 61 11.18 12.89 -13.33
C GLN A 61 12.13 13.25 -12.20
N ASP A 62 12.19 14.53 -11.83
CA ASP A 62 13.00 15.03 -10.73
C ASP A 62 12.52 14.45 -9.39
N LEU A 63 11.21 14.52 -9.12
CA LEU A 63 10.58 13.92 -7.95
C LEU A 63 10.84 12.40 -7.87
N VAL A 64 10.67 11.67 -8.97
CA VAL A 64 10.92 10.21 -9.01
C VAL A 64 12.39 9.89 -8.73
N THR A 65 13.31 10.72 -9.22
CA THR A 65 14.75 10.55 -8.99
C THR A 65 15.10 10.79 -7.53
N GLU A 66 14.54 11.82 -6.91
CA GLU A 66 14.71 12.11 -5.49
C GLU A 66 14.14 10.99 -4.61
N LEU A 67 12.94 10.52 -4.92
CA LEU A 67 12.36 9.35 -4.26
C LEU A 67 13.23 8.11 -4.43
N LYS A 68 13.86 7.89 -5.59
CA LYS A 68 14.77 6.75 -5.76
C LYS A 68 16.00 6.82 -4.85
N ARG A 69 16.44 8.02 -4.45
CA ARG A 69 17.53 8.24 -3.47
C ARG A 69 17.06 8.08 -2.04
N ALA A 70 15.78 8.34 -1.76
CA ALA A 70 15.19 8.08 -0.45
C ALA A 70 15.35 6.59 -0.08
N PRO A 71 15.62 6.27 1.20
CA PRO A 71 15.75 4.88 1.66
C PRO A 71 14.60 4.04 1.12
N ARG A 72 14.95 2.97 0.40
CA ARG A 72 13.94 1.99 -0.01
C ARG A 72 13.57 1.19 1.22
N LEU A 73 12.29 0.88 1.33
CA LEU A 73 11.77 -0.04 2.31
C LEU A 73 12.49 -1.38 2.09
N ASP A 74 13.34 -1.78 3.03
CA ASP A 74 14.14 -3.01 2.91
C ASP A 74 13.18 -4.19 2.67
N PRO A 75 13.32 -4.93 1.55
CA PRO A 75 12.49 -6.10 1.28
C PRO A 75 12.52 -7.11 2.45
N GLY A 76 13.65 -7.24 3.13
CA GLY A 76 13.80 -8.06 4.34
C GLY A 76 12.94 -7.55 5.50
N ALA A 77 13.09 -6.27 5.86
CA ALA A 77 12.28 -5.63 6.89
C ALA A 77 10.78 -5.69 6.61
N ARG A 78 10.36 -5.54 5.34
CA ARG A 78 8.96 -5.69 4.94
C ARG A 78 8.48 -7.12 5.18
N ARG A 79 9.24 -8.12 4.73
CA ARG A 79 8.87 -9.53 4.92
C ARG A 79 8.79 -9.89 6.41
N ALA A 80 9.79 -9.49 7.20
CA ALA A 80 9.80 -9.69 8.64
C ALA A 80 8.61 -9.01 9.35
N SER A 81 8.18 -7.83 8.88
CA SER A 81 7.00 -7.14 9.45
C SER A 81 5.71 -7.94 9.22
N PHE A 82 5.56 -8.56 8.05
CA PHE A 82 4.40 -9.41 7.76
C PHE A 82 4.44 -10.73 8.54
N GLU A 83 5.62 -11.33 8.69
CA GLU A 83 5.76 -12.55 9.50
C GLU A 83 5.40 -12.28 10.97
N ALA A 84 5.80 -11.13 11.52
CA ALA A 84 5.42 -10.72 12.87
C ALA A 84 3.90 -10.52 13.00
N LEU A 85 3.24 -9.91 12.01
CA LEU A 85 1.78 -9.76 11.99
C LEU A 85 1.08 -11.13 11.92
N LEU A 86 1.54 -12.03 11.06
CA LEU A 86 0.98 -13.38 10.94
C LEU A 86 1.15 -14.18 12.24
N SER A 87 2.28 -14.04 12.93
CA SER A 87 2.51 -14.65 14.23
C SER A 87 1.55 -14.10 15.30
N ALA A 88 1.36 -12.78 15.36
CA ALA A 88 0.44 -12.14 16.29
C ALA A 88 -1.02 -12.57 16.08
N ILE A 89 -1.44 -12.77 14.83
CA ILE A 89 -2.79 -13.25 14.48
C ILE A 89 -3.01 -14.71 14.91
N ARG A 90 -1.97 -15.54 14.85
CA ARG A 90 -2.04 -16.98 15.17
C ARG A 90 -1.79 -17.31 16.65
N ALA A 91 -1.47 -16.31 17.47
CA ALA A 91 -1.16 -16.50 18.87
C ALA A 91 -2.38 -17.02 19.66
N GLU A 92 -2.15 -18.01 20.51
CA GLU A 92 -3.14 -18.53 21.47
C GLU A 92 -2.54 -18.40 22.88
N PRO A 93 -3.13 -17.58 23.77
CA PRO A 93 -4.35 -16.80 23.56
C PRO A 93 -4.16 -15.60 22.61
N PHE A 94 -5.25 -15.22 21.94
CA PHE A 94 -5.25 -14.08 21.02
C PHE A 94 -4.96 -12.77 21.77
N ALA A 95 -3.97 -12.01 21.28
CA ALA A 95 -3.52 -10.75 21.86
C ALA A 95 -3.74 -9.56 20.90
N PRO A 96 -4.86 -8.82 20.99
CA PRO A 96 -5.17 -7.71 20.07
C PRO A 96 -4.13 -6.58 20.10
N GLY A 97 -3.45 -6.39 21.24
CA GLY A 97 -2.35 -5.42 21.38
C GLY A 97 -1.15 -5.77 20.49
N ALA A 98 -0.83 -7.06 20.33
CA ALA A 98 0.28 -7.51 19.49
C ALA A 98 0.00 -7.26 18.00
N VAL A 99 -1.23 -7.50 17.55
CA VAL A 99 -1.67 -7.19 16.18
C VAL A 99 -1.60 -5.69 15.93
N THR A 100 -2.10 -4.87 16.86
CA THR A 100 -2.05 -3.40 16.75
C THR A 100 -0.61 -2.88 16.67
N ALA A 101 0.30 -3.44 17.47
CA ALA A 101 1.71 -3.07 17.43
C ALA A 101 2.37 -3.45 16.09
N ALA A 102 2.07 -4.65 15.57
CA ALA A 102 2.58 -5.09 14.27
C ALA A 102 2.09 -4.19 13.11
N LEU A 103 0.81 -3.80 13.12
CA LEU A 103 0.24 -2.87 12.13
C LEU A 103 0.87 -1.48 12.22
N ARG A 104 1.11 -0.95 13.43
CA ARG A 104 1.83 0.33 13.61
C ARG A 104 3.23 0.28 13.01
N LYS A 105 3.98 -0.78 13.30
CA LYS A 105 5.32 -0.97 12.72
C LYS A 105 5.30 -0.98 11.19
N GLN A 106 4.28 -1.59 10.58
CA GLN A 106 4.12 -1.58 9.13
C GLN A 106 3.83 -0.18 8.57
N ARG A 107 3.04 0.63 9.28
CA ARG A 107 2.78 2.03 8.93
C ARG A 107 4.05 2.88 9.04
N ASP A 108 4.78 2.75 10.14
CA ASP A 108 6.00 3.54 10.40
C ASP A 108 7.07 3.25 9.33
N LEU A 109 7.16 2.01 8.83
CA LEU A 109 8.02 1.66 7.69
C LEU A 109 7.63 2.41 6.39
N GLY A 110 6.35 2.75 6.21
CA GLY A 110 5.86 3.52 5.07
C GLY A 110 5.96 5.04 5.24
N GLU A 111 5.98 5.52 6.47
CA GLU A 111 5.92 6.95 6.81
C GLU A 111 7.16 7.73 6.32
N ALA A 112 8.36 7.18 6.44
CA ALA A 112 9.58 7.84 5.96
C ALA A 112 9.53 8.14 4.45
N ARG A 113 8.94 7.22 3.67
CA ARG A 113 8.78 7.39 2.21
C ARG A 113 7.72 8.44 1.89
N LEU A 114 6.65 8.47 2.68
CA LEU A 114 5.58 9.46 2.57
C LEU A 114 6.09 10.87 2.89
N SER A 115 6.80 11.04 4.01
CA SER A 115 7.39 12.31 4.41
C SER A 115 8.37 12.85 3.35
N THR A 116 9.16 11.96 2.73
CA THR A 116 10.06 12.37 1.63
C THR A 116 9.26 12.83 0.40
N LEU A 117 8.19 12.12 0.04
CA LEU A 117 7.32 12.51 -1.07
C LEU A 117 6.66 13.86 -0.83
N GLU A 118 6.14 14.11 0.37
CA GLU A 118 5.50 15.38 0.74
C GLU A 118 6.48 16.55 0.60
N THR A 119 7.68 16.38 1.14
CA THR A 119 8.73 17.42 1.09
C THR A 119 9.17 17.70 -0.35
N ALA A 120 9.45 16.66 -1.13
CA ALA A 120 9.88 16.79 -2.52
C ALA A 120 8.77 17.40 -3.40
N LEU A 121 7.52 17.00 -3.21
CA LEU A 121 6.38 17.54 -3.96
C LEU A 121 6.19 19.03 -3.67
N ALA A 122 6.29 19.44 -2.41
CA ALA A 122 6.20 20.85 -2.03
C ALA A 122 7.32 21.68 -2.67
N ALA A 123 8.54 21.15 -2.72
CA ALA A 123 9.68 21.79 -3.38
C ALA A 123 9.47 21.95 -4.89
N GLU A 124 8.98 20.91 -5.58
CA GLU A 124 8.65 20.98 -7.00
C GLU A 124 7.56 22.02 -7.30
N LEU A 125 6.48 22.03 -6.53
CA LEU A 125 5.40 23.01 -6.70
C LEU A 125 5.87 24.46 -6.46
N ALA A 126 6.86 24.65 -5.58
CA ALA A 126 7.46 25.96 -5.33
C ALA A 126 8.32 26.46 -6.50
N ARG A 127 8.86 25.56 -7.33
CA ARG A 127 9.64 25.92 -8.53
C ARG A 127 8.78 26.29 -9.73
N LEU A 128 7.56 25.74 -9.80
CA LEU A 128 6.61 26.05 -10.86
C LEU A 128 6.15 27.52 -10.78
N SER A 129 5.86 28.11 -11.93
CA SER A 129 5.16 29.39 -12.03
C SER A 129 3.71 29.28 -11.54
N ALA A 130 3.04 30.43 -11.39
CA ALA A 130 1.64 30.45 -10.99
C ALA A 130 0.73 29.77 -12.03
N GLU A 131 1.01 29.92 -13.32
CA GLU A 131 0.28 29.30 -14.42
C GLU A 131 0.47 27.78 -14.42
N GLU A 132 1.71 27.31 -14.30
CA GLU A 132 2.00 25.87 -14.26
C GLU A 132 1.37 25.16 -13.05
N ARG A 133 1.30 25.84 -11.90
CA ARG A 133 0.57 25.34 -10.72
C ARG A 133 -0.94 25.26 -10.96
N ALA A 134 -1.52 26.22 -11.67
CA ALA A 134 -2.95 26.19 -12.01
C ALA A 134 -3.27 25.02 -12.95
N ASP A 135 -2.43 24.82 -13.97
CA ASP A 135 -2.56 23.67 -14.87
C ASP A 135 -2.37 22.33 -14.15
N TYR A 136 -1.41 22.26 -13.22
CA TYR A 136 -1.24 21.10 -12.35
C TYR A 136 -2.50 20.79 -11.55
N ALA A 137 -3.11 21.80 -10.93
CA ALA A 137 -4.33 21.62 -10.14
C ALA A 137 -5.50 21.10 -11.00
N GLU A 138 -5.63 21.57 -12.24
CA GLU A 138 -6.67 21.10 -13.16
C GLU A 138 -6.41 19.65 -13.61
N ARG A 139 -5.16 19.30 -13.95
CA ARG A 139 -4.79 17.89 -14.24
C ARG A 139 -5.07 16.98 -13.05
N LEU A 140 -4.75 17.43 -11.83
CA LEU A 140 -5.02 16.70 -10.60
C LEU A 140 -6.52 16.48 -10.42
N ARG A 141 -7.33 17.53 -10.57
CA ARG A 141 -8.80 17.45 -10.49
C ARG A 141 -9.38 16.41 -11.44
N GLN A 142 -8.94 16.42 -12.70
CA GLN A 142 -9.37 15.44 -13.71
C GLN A 142 -8.92 14.02 -13.37
N SER A 143 -7.72 13.86 -12.81
CA SER A 143 -7.20 12.55 -12.42
C SER A 143 -7.97 11.90 -11.27
N VAL A 144 -8.43 12.70 -10.30
CA VAL A 144 -9.24 12.23 -9.17
C VAL A 144 -10.64 11.86 -9.65
N ARG A 145 -11.29 12.71 -10.44
CA ARG A 145 -12.65 12.45 -10.99
C ARG A 145 -12.75 11.20 -11.86
N ARG A 146 -11.65 10.74 -12.47
CA ARG A 146 -11.64 9.51 -13.27
C ARG A 146 -11.61 8.22 -12.44
N ARG A 147 -11.39 8.33 -11.12
CA ARG A 147 -11.25 7.18 -10.21
C ARG A 147 -12.45 6.99 -9.28
N ASP A 148 -13.37 7.95 -9.23
CA ASP A 148 -14.69 7.83 -8.64
C ASP A 148 -15.67 7.22 -9.65
#